data_AF-A0A956YTH1-F1
#
_entry.id   AF-A0A956YTH1-F1
#
_cell.length_a   1.000
_cell.length_b   1.000
_cell.length_c   1.000
_cell.angle_alpha   90.00
_cell.angle_beta   90.00
_cell.angle_gamma   90.00
#
_symmetry.space_group_name_H-M   'P 1'
#
loop_
_entity.id
_entity.type
_entity.pdbx_description
1 polymer ?
#
loop_
_entity_poly.entity_id
_entity_poly.type
_entity_poly.pdbx_seq_one_letter_code
_entity_poly.pdbx_strand_id
1 'polypeptide(L)'
;MSKIRIGKADRSVIVGGDVHGDVNNQPGSMDHVIDDPAKLAEELAQLRAAMKQQGQTVEHDEAIVAVGKAEQAARENDKAGVLQYLRSAGKWAFDVATKIGVNVAAEVIKKAAGIS
;
A
#
# COMPACT_ATOMS: atom_id res chain seq x y z
N MET A 1 -59.33 10.60 24.43
CA MET A 1 -58.49 9.70 25.27
C MET A 1 -58.59 8.27 24.71
N SER A 2 -57.52 7.74 24.11
CA SER A 2 -57.35 6.30 23.89
C SER A 2 -55.91 5.98 23.47
N LYS A 3 -55.44 4.82 23.91
CA LYS A 3 -54.09 4.55 24.37
C LYS A 3 -53.09 4.19 23.27
N ILE A 4 -51.88 4.68 23.47
CA ILE A 4 -50.62 4.36 22.78
C ILE A 4 -50.42 2.84 22.74
N ARG A 5 -50.17 2.28 21.55
CA ARG A 5 -49.63 0.92 21.39
C ARG A 5 -48.16 1.05 20.97
N ILE A 6 -47.29 0.67 21.89
CA ILE A 6 -45.84 0.56 21.70
C ILE A 6 -45.60 -0.67 20.83
N GLY A 7 -45.28 -0.44 19.56
CA GLY A 7 -44.83 -1.45 18.61
C GLY A 7 -43.32 -1.61 18.69
N LYS A 8 -42.90 -2.83 19.01
CA LYS A 8 -41.55 -3.35 19.23
C LYS A 8 -40.51 -2.85 18.21
N ALA A 9 -39.40 -2.37 18.76
CA ALA A 9 -38.20 -1.99 18.04
C ALA A 9 -37.54 -3.20 17.38
N ASP A 10 -37.31 -3.11 16.07
CA ASP A 10 -36.29 -3.90 15.39
C ASP A 10 -35.17 -2.94 14.96
N ARG A 11 -34.27 -2.72 15.92
CA ARG A 11 -32.99 -2.03 15.70
C ARG A 11 -32.08 -3.02 14.98
N SER A 12 -32.22 -3.13 13.67
CA SER A 12 -31.20 -3.77 12.85
C SER A 12 -30.06 -2.78 12.65
N VAL A 13 -29.24 -2.66 13.71
CA VAL A 13 -27.92 -2.06 13.67
C VAL A 13 -27.03 -3.01 12.89
N ILE A 14 -26.85 -2.74 11.60
CA ILE A 14 -25.65 -3.20 10.89
C ILE A 14 -24.65 -2.04 10.91
N VAL A 15 -23.79 -2.14 11.91
CA VAL A 15 -22.53 -1.44 12.08
C VAL A 15 -21.58 -1.81 10.95
N GLY A 16 -20.80 -0.82 10.50
CA GLY A 16 -19.38 -1.03 10.22
C GLY A 16 -18.99 -1.13 8.74
N GLY A 17 -18.79 0.02 8.11
CA GLY A 17 -18.08 0.13 6.83
C GLY A 17 -17.18 1.35 6.71
N ASP A 18 -17.06 2.20 7.73
CA ASP A 18 -16.11 3.31 7.74
C ASP A 18 -14.83 2.84 8.44
N VAL A 19 -14.00 2.09 7.72
CA VAL A 19 -12.60 1.97 8.10
C VAL A 19 -11.93 3.31 7.81
N HIS A 20 -12.03 4.19 8.80
CA HIS A 20 -11.06 5.25 9.06
C HIS A 20 -9.69 4.58 9.23
N GLY A 21 -8.96 4.47 8.12
CA GLY A 21 -7.54 4.12 8.14
C GLY A 21 -6.72 5.37 8.39
N ASP A 22 -6.87 5.99 9.56
CA ASP A 22 -5.88 6.94 10.06
C ASP A 22 -4.62 6.11 10.42
N VAL A 23 -3.80 5.84 9.42
CA VAL A 23 -2.51 5.17 9.61
C VAL A 23 -1.56 6.21 10.19
N ASN A 24 -1.65 6.36 11.50
CA ASN A 24 -0.69 7.03 12.34
C ASN A 24 0.65 6.27 12.26
N ASN A 25 1.52 6.71 11.35
CA ASN A 25 2.87 6.22 11.18
C ASN A 25 3.75 6.76 12.32
N GLN A 26 3.74 6.08 13.47
CA GLN A 26 4.77 6.27 14.48
C GLN A 26 6.11 5.73 13.94
N PRO A 27 7.18 6.55 13.85
CA PRO A 27 8.50 6.07 13.44
C PRO A 27 9.13 5.26 14.58
N GLY A 28 8.76 3.99 14.68
CA GLY A 28 9.30 3.02 15.62
C GLY A 28 10.36 2.14 14.96
N SER A 29 11.60 2.24 15.46
CA SER A 29 12.67 1.23 15.40
C SER A 29 13.08 0.69 14.00
N MET A 30 14.31 1.03 13.62
CA MET A 30 14.97 0.85 12.31
C MET A 30 15.07 -0.57 11.71
N ASP A 31 14.60 -1.62 12.40
CA ASP A 31 14.65 -3.04 12.00
C ASP A 31 13.35 -3.55 11.32
N HIS A 32 12.27 -2.79 11.42
CA HIS A 32 10.92 -3.18 11.02
C HIS A 32 10.45 -2.31 9.83
N VAL A 33 11.05 -2.54 8.65
CA VAL A 33 10.65 -1.85 7.39
C VAL A 33 9.72 -2.70 6.52
N ILE A 34 9.71 -4.01 6.75
CA ILE A 34 8.77 -4.97 6.14
C ILE A 34 8.11 -5.75 7.28
N ASP A 35 7.32 -5.08 8.13
CA ASP A 35 6.53 -5.72 9.19
C ASP A 35 5.40 -6.53 8.61
N ASP A 36 4.75 -5.94 7.60
CA ASP A 36 3.56 -6.50 6.99
C ASP A 36 3.73 -6.65 5.47
N PRO A 37 4.29 -7.79 5.03
CA PRO A 37 4.49 -8.06 3.61
C PRO A 37 3.18 -8.15 2.82
N ALA A 38 2.06 -8.47 3.48
CA ALA A 38 0.75 -8.49 2.83
C ALA A 38 0.29 -7.05 2.51
N LYS A 39 0.36 -6.15 3.49
CA LYS A 39 0.06 -4.73 3.30
C LYS A 39 1.00 -4.08 2.28
N LEU A 40 2.28 -4.43 2.31
CA LEU A 40 3.24 -3.97 1.29
C LEU A 40 2.85 -4.46 -0.11
N ALA A 41 2.45 -5.72 -0.27
CA ALA A 41 2.01 -6.24 -1.56
C ALA A 41 0.75 -5.51 -2.07
N GLU A 42 -0.19 -5.16 -1.20
CA GLU A 42 -1.37 -4.36 -1.57
C GLU A 42 -0.98 -2.96 -2.04
N GLU A 43 -0.11 -2.26 -1.30
CA GLU A 43 0.38 -0.94 -1.71
C GLU A 43 1.21 -0.98 -2.99
N LEU A 44 2.04 -2.01 -3.18
CA LEU A 44 2.80 -2.21 -4.42
C LEU A 44 1.87 -2.50 -5.62
N ALA A 45 0.76 -3.22 -5.41
CA ALA A 45 -0.23 -3.44 -6.46
C ALA A 45 -0.93 -2.13 -6.86
N GLN A 46 -1.27 -1.27 -5.89
CA GLN A 46 -1.82 0.07 -6.14
C GLN A 46 -0.80 0.95 -6.88
N LEU A 47 0.45 0.95 -6.42
CA LEU A 47 1.55 1.67 -7.07
C LEU A 47 1.74 1.22 -8.52
N ARG A 48 1.78 -0.09 -8.77
CA ARG A 48 1.91 -0.65 -10.11
C ARG A 48 0.76 -0.22 -11.01
N ALA A 49 -0.47 -0.23 -10.51
CA ALA A 49 -1.64 0.23 -11.27
C ALA A 49 -1.52 1.72 -11.62
N ALA A 50 -1.13 2.57 -10.67
CA ALA A 50 -0.90 3.99 -10.91
C ALA A 50 0.25 4.24 -11.89
N MET A 51 1.37 3.53 -11.74
CA MET A 51 2.51 3.62 -12.66
C MET A 51 2.12 3.22 -14.08
N LYS A 52 1.29 2.17 -14.26
CA LYS A 52 0.76 1.80 -15.59
C LYS A 52 -0.08 2.89 -16.24
N GLN A 53 -0.79 3.70 -15.45
CA GLN A 53 -1.58 4.82 -15.97
C GLN A 53 -0.69 5.98 -16.44
N GLN A 54 0.52 6.11 -15.87
CA GLN A 54 1.46 7.19 -16.15
C GLN A 54 2.65 6.76 -17.03
N GLY A 55 2.83 5.45 -17.25
CA GLY A 55 3.92 4.87 -18.02
C GLY A 55 3.77 5.17 -19.51
N GLN A 56 4.80 5.79 -20.10
CA GLN A 56 4.81 6.15 -21.53
C GLN A 56 6.15 5.82 -22.21
N THR A 57 7.14 5.37 -21.44
CA THR A 57 8.50 5.07 -21.90
C THR A 57 8.90 3.67 -21.49
N VAL A 58 9.91 3.12 -22.17
CA VAL A 58 10.43 1.78 -21.87
C VAL A 58 11.00 1.72 -20.45
N GLU A 59 11.67 2.77 -19.97
CA GLU A 59 12.14 2.82 -18.58
C GLU A 59 10.99 2.77 -17.56
N HIS A 60 9.83 3.36 -17.89
CA HIS A 60 8.64 3.25 -17.04
C HIS A 60 8.09 1.82 -17.04
N ASP A 61 8.06 1.13 -18.18
CA ASP A 61 7.67 -0.28 -18.24
C ASP A 61 8.61 -1.17 -17.41
N GLU A 62 9.92 -0.94 -17.46
CA GLU A 62 10.89 -1.67 -16.64
C GLU A 62 10.63 -1.45 -15.15
N ALA A 63 10.34 -0.22 -14.73
CA ALA A 63 10.00 0.08 -13.34
C ALA A 63 8.65 -0.55 -12.92
N ILE A 64 7.64 -0.58 -13.79
CA ILE A 64 6.36 -1.26 -13.54
C ILE A 64 6.58 -2.76 -13.34
N VAL A 65 7.43 -3.37 -14.17
CA VAL A 65 7.79 -4.79 -14.05
C VAL A 65 8.53 -5.04 -12.74
N ALA A 66 9.48 -4.17 -12.38
CA ALA A 66 10.22 -4.26 -11.13
C ALA A 66 9.30 -4.18 -9.90
N VAL A 67 8.35 -3.24 -9.87
CA VAL A 67 7.34 -3.15 -8.79
C VAL A 67 6.46 -4.40 -8.75
N GLY A 68 6.07 -4.95 -9.90
CA GLY A 68 5.31 -6.21 -9.95
C GLY A 68 6.10 -7.42 -9.42
N LYS A 69 7.42 -7.48 -9.66
CA LYS A 69 8.28 -8.51 -9.08
C LYS A 69 8.45 -8.33 -7.57
N ALA A 70 8.56 -7.08 -7.11
CA ALA A 70 8.58 -6.77 -5.68
C ALA A 70 7.27 -7.15 -4.98
N GLU A 71 6.12 -6.91 -5.62
CA GLU A 71 4.80 -7.33 -5.13
C GLU A 71 4.76 -8.86 -4.93
N GLN A 72 5.25 -9.61 -5.91
CA GLN A 72 5.30 -11.07 -5.81
C GLN A 72 6.25 -11.52 -4.70
N ALA A 73 7.47 -10.98 -4.64
CA ALA A 73 8.42 -11.27 -3.58
C ALA A 73 7.85 -10.95 -2.19
N ALA A 74 7.09 -9.85 -2.05
CA ALA A 74 6.42 -9.51 -0.80
C ALA A 74 5.38 -10.58 -0.41
N ARG A 75 4.56 -11.06 -1.37
CA ARG A 75 3.62 -12.17 -1.12
C ARG A 75 4.32 -13.47 -0.72
N GLU A 76 5.51 -13.72 -1.28
CA GLU A 76 6.34 -14.88 -0.96
C GLU A 76 7.14 -14.70 0.35
N ASN A 77 6.95 -13.58 1.06
CA ASN A 77 7.73 -13.18 2.25
C ASN A 77 9.23 -12.99 1.98
N ASP A 78 9.63 -12.86 0.72
CA ASP A 78 11.01 -12.71 0.28
C ASP A 78 11.47 -11.25 0.36
N LYS A 79 11.75 -10.81 1.60
CA LYS A 79 12.15 -9.42 1.89
C LYS A 79 13.39 -8.96 1.11
N ALA A 80 14.32 -9.89 0.85
CA ALA A 80 15.54 -9.59 0.09
C ALA A 80 15.24 -9.30 -1.39
N GLY A 81 14.40 -10.12 -2.03
CA GLY A 81 13.95 -9.92 -3.40
C GLY A 81 13.12 -8.65 -3.55
N VAL A 82 12.25 -8.34 -2.59
CA VAL A 82 11.50 -7.06 -2.56
C VAL A 82 12.46 -5.87 -2.72
N LEU A 83 13.49 -5.80 -1.88
CA LEU A 83 14.47 -4.72 -1.92
C LEU A 83 15.30 -4.75 -3.22
N GLN A 84 15.66 -5.94 -3.70
CA GLN A 84 16.40 -6.09 -4.96
C GLN A 84 15.60 -5.58 -6.16
N TYR A 85 14.30 -5.90 -6.24
CA TYR A 85 13.45 -5.46 -7.34
C TYR A 85 13.09 -3.98 -7.23
N LEU A 86 12.83 -3.46 -6.02
CA LEU A 86 12.52 -2.04 -5.85
C LEU A 86 13.72 -1.12 -6.15
N ARG A 87 14.97 -1.62 -6.05
CA ARG A 87 16.15 -0.90 -6.57
C ARG A 87 16.03 -0.59 -8.05
N SER A 88 15.53 -1.54 -8.84
CA SER A 88 15.33 -1.38 -10.28
C SER A 88 14.15 -0.47 -10.61
N ALA A 89 13.17 -0.35 -9.71
CA ALA A 89 12.05 0.57 -9.87
C ALA A 89 12.46 2.06 -9.75
N GLY A 90 13.54 2.32 -8.99
CA GLY A 90 14.25 3.60 -8.96
C GLY A 90 13.43 4.79 -8.46
N LYS A 91 13.88 6.00 -8.82
CA LYS A 91 13.29 7.26 -8.35
C LYS A 91 11.87 7.50 -8.86
N TRP A 92 11.53 7.00 -10.04
CA TRP A 92 10.19 7.21 -10.60
C TRP A 92 9.11 6.47 -9.80
N ALA A 93 9.36 5.21 -9.42
CA ALA A 93 8.42 4.47 -8.56
C ALA A 93 8.22 5.16 -7.21
N PHE A 94 9.27 5.74 -6.63
CA PHE A 94 9.17 6.55 -5.40
C PHE A 94 8.31 7.82 -5.61
N ASP A 95 8.49 8.52 -6.72
CA ASP A 95 7.72 9.73 -7.05
C ASP A 95 6.23 9.41 -7.22
N VAL A 96 5.89 8.30 -7.89
CA VAL A 96 4.49 7.86 -8.01
C VAL A 96 3.93 7.38 -6.68
N ALA A 97 4.73 6.66 -5.88
CA ALA A 97 4.33 6.18 -4.55
C ALA A 97 3.94 7.32 -3.61
N THR A 98 4.75 8.37 -3.57
CA THR A 98 4.47 9.57 -2.77
C THR A 98 3.27 10.36 -3.29
N LYS A 99 3.05 10.39 -4.61
CA LYS A 99 1.87 11.03 -5.21
C LYS A 99 0.55 10.36 -4.87
N ILE A 100 0.49 9.04 -4.87
CA ILE A 100 -0.75 8.29 -4.56
C ILE A 100 -0.95 8.03 -3.07
N GLY A 101 0.06 8.31 -2.24
CA GLY A 101 -0.02 8.20 -0.79
C GLY A 101 0.28 6.80 -0.23
N VAL A 102 0.95 5.93 -0.99
CA VAL A 102 1.39 4.61 -0.49
C VAL A 102 2.70 4.74 0.27
N ASN A 103 2.58 5.18 1.53
CA ASN A 103 3.73 5.59 2.32
C ASN A 103 4.63 4.41 2.71
N VAL A 104 4.08 3.20 2.88
CA VAL A 104 4.88 2.01 3.20
C VAL A 104 5.70 1.60 1.98
N ALA A 105 5.08 1.51 0.81
CA ALA A 105 5.81 1.23 -0.43
C ALA A 105 6.86 2.31 -0.73
N ALA A 106 6.53 3.59 -0.54
CA ALA A 106 7.46 4.70 -0.74
C ALA A 106 8.71 4.60 0.15
N GLU A 107 8.54 4.32 1.45
CA GLU A 107 9.66 4.15 2.39
C GLU A 107 10.55 2.95 2.02
N VAL A 108 9.93 1.83 1.64
CA VAL A 108 10.67 0.64 1.19
C VAL A 108 11.43 0.92 -0.09
N ILE A 109 10.83 1.59 -1.08
CA ILE A 109 11.49 1.98 -2.33
C ILE A 109 12.64 2.94 -2.06
N LYS A 110 12.43 3.95 -1.21
CA LYS A 110 13.46 4.91 -0.82
C LYS A 110 14.68 4.20 -0.23
N LYS A 111 14.44 3.27 0.71
CA LYS A 111 15.48 2.45 1.34
C LYS A 111 16.16 1.51 0.36
N ALA A 112 15.40 0.86 -0.52
CA ALA A 112 15.90 -0.05 -1.53
C ALA A 112 16.82 0.70 -2.52
N ALA A 113 16.33 1.77 -3.11
CA ALA A 113 17.01 2.57 -4.13
C ALA A 113 18.16 3.44 -3.57
N GLY A 114 18.36 3.48 -2.25
CA GLY A 114 19.44 4.24 -1.62
C GLY A 114 19.27 5.75 -1.75
N ILE A 115 18.04 6.22 -1.92
CA ILE A 115 17.72 7.65 -2.07
C ILE A 115 17.72 8.22 -0.64
N SER A 116 18.82 8.88 -0.26
CA SER A 116 18.93 9.57 1.04
C SER A 116 18.19 10.91 1.02
#